data_AF-A0A9D9H1R8-F1
#
_entry.id   AF-A0A9D9H1R8-F1
#
_cell.length_a   1.000
_cell.length_b   1.000
_cell.length_c   1.000
_cell.angle_alpha   90.00
_cell.angle_beta   90.00
_cell.angle_gamma   90.00
#
_symmetry.space_group_name_H-M   'P 1'
#
loop_
_entity.id
_entity.type
_entity.pdbx_description
1 polymer ?
#
loop_
_entity_poly.entity_id
_entity_poly.type
_entity_poly.pdbx_seq_one_letter_code
_entity_poly.pdbx_strand_id
1 'polypeptide(L)'
;MDSIKTMPYWSDEDYSYPLPDVSHLSRKKALKLRAKGIDFVTFGFRDRIKSDEEFEACITLVAQWNNQCNIDEEYYEEGVKEDVELYRYWWYHGRHLQALRKKMPPFIKKLVKKARNGPMFFGRSLYRLELEKFRCMRAYFSYSFVADEEGDFSFKPWMDICIRLLEYIVAEGRGISDEQSLHLNVRNVRDIVEGNLIEYYNQAPLPSEAGESVLDKAYCGRQIYVRKAERLYYQIRLNKIRDWWEP
;
A
#
# COMPACT_ATOMS: atom_id res chain seq x y z
N MET A 1 -27.66 -16.91 -3.63
CA MET A 1 -27.86 -15.58 -3.00
C MET A 1 -26.64 -15.36 -2.14
N ASP A 2 -25.62 -14.71 -2.70
CA ASP A 2 -24.35 -14.53 -2.02
C ASP A 2 -24.45 -13.29 -1.12
N SER A 3 -24.81 -13.52 0.13
CA SER A 3 -24.57 -12.54 1.17
C SER A 3 -23.06 -12.35 1.26
N ILE A 4 -22.56 -11.24 0.70
CA ILE A 4 -21.21 -10.75 1.00
C ILE A 4 -21.15 -10.69 2.53
N LYS A 5 -20.41 -11.61 3.16
CA LYS A 5 -20.17 -11.59 4.60
C LYS A 5 -19.54 -10.22 4.90
N THR A 6 -20.34 -9.38 5.54
CA THR A 6 -19.97 -8.08 6.06
C THR A 6 -18.83 -8.26 7.03
N MET A 7 -17.63 -7.78 6.70
CA MET A 7 -16.40 -7.82 7.50
C MET A 7 -16.67 -7.53 8.98
N PRO A 8 -16.64 -8.56 9.84
CA PRO A 8 -16.48 -8.35 11.27
C PRO A 8 -15.08 -8.87 11.66
N TYR A 9 -14.45 -8.27 12.65
CA TYR A 9 -13.19 -8.73 13.25
C TYR A 9 -11.91 -8.31 12.50
N TRP A 10 -11.31 -7.22 12.98
CA TRP A 10 -9.93 -6.77 12.73
C TRP A 10 -9.14 -6.81 14.06
N SER A 11 -9.42 -7.76 14.95
CA SER A 11 -8.65 -7.91 16.18
C SER A 11 -7.36 -8.66 15.86
N ASP A 12 -6.26 -7.91 15.70
CA ASP A 12 -4.90 -8.38 15.49
C ASP A 12 -4.76 -9.35 14.30
N GLU A 13 -4.22 -8.89 13.16
CA GLU A 13 -3.77 -9.78 12.06
C GLU A 13 -2.55 -10.61 12.50
N ASP A 14 -2.75 -11.42 13.52
CA ASP A 14 -1.85 -12.46 13.94
C ASP A 14 -2.00 -13.62 12.95
N TYR A 15 -1.16 -13.63 11.92
CA TYR A 15 -1.08 -14.76 10.99
C TYR A 15 -0.30 -15.95 11.56
N SER A 16 0.20 -15.86 12.81
CA SER A 16 0.95 -16.94 13.49
C SER A 16 0.06 -18.04 14.04
N TYR A 17 -1.26 -17.97 13.79
CA TYR A 17 -2.18 -19.04 14.19
C TYR A 17 -1.74 -20.41 13.65
N PRO A 18 -2.11 -21.51 14.33
CA PRO A 18 -1.57 -22.83 14.03
C PRO A 18 -1.71 -23.26 12.56
N LEU A 19 -0.74 -24.07 12.11
CA LEU A 19 -0.76 -24.68 10.78
C LEU A 19 -1.90 -25.71 10.68
N PRO A 20 -2.58 -25.82 9.52
CA PRO A 20 -3.51 -26.91 9.30
C PRO A 20 -2.79 -28.27 9.32
N ASP A 21 -3.43 -29.29 9.90
CA ASP A 21 -2.92 -30.65 9.82
C ASP A 21 -3.06 -31.20 8.39
N VAL A 22 -1.91 -31.39 7.73
CA VAL A 22 -1.80 -31.95 6.37
C VAL A 22 -1.33 -33.42 6.36
N SER A 23 -1.06 -34.01 7.52
CA SER A 23 -0.51 -35.38 7.64
C SER A 23 -1.47 -36.46 7.14
N HIS A 24 -2.77 -36.20 7.20
CA HIS A 24 -3.82 -37.10 6.75
C HIS A 24 -3.96 -37.21 5.22
N LEU A 25 -3.24 -36.37 4.45
CA LEU A 25 -3.37 -36.32 3.00
C LEU A 25 -2.64 -37.47 2.31
N SER A 26 -3.32 -38.15 1.38
CA SER A 26 -2.63 -39.09 0.48
C SER A 26 -1.52 -38.39 -0.31
N ARG A 27 -0.43 -39.10 -0.61
CA ARG A 27 0.72 -38.57 -1.38
C ARG A 27 0.31 -37.88 -2.68
N LYS A 28 -0.65 -38.46 -3.42
CA LYS A 28 -1.17 -37.88 -4.67
C LYS A 28 -1.89 -36.55 -4.43
N LYS A 29 -2.66 -36.44 -3.35
CA LYS A 29 -3.39 -35.21 -2.99
C LYS A 29 -2.42 -34.13 -2.51
N ALA A 30 -1.45 -34.48 -1.66
CA ALA A 30 -0.41 -33.57 -1.18
C ALA A 30 0.41 -32.98 -2.33
N LEU A 31 0.86 -33.81 -3.29
CA LEU A 31 1.60 -33.33 -4.47
C LEU A 31 0.78 -32.33 -5.31
N LYS A 32 -0.52 -32.58 -5.48
CA LYS A 32 -1.40 -31.69 -6.25
C LYS A 32 -1.63 -30.35 -5.55
N LEU A 33 -1.85 -30.36 -4.24
CA LEU A 33 -2.02 -29.15 -3.43
C LEU A 33 -0.72 -28.35 -3.39
N ARG A 34 0.43 -29.01 -3.15
CA ARG A 34 1.73 -28.35 -3.21
C ARG A 34 2.00 -27.69 -4.56
N ALA A 35 1.67 -28.35 -5.67
CA ALA A 35 1.82 -27.75 -7.01
C ALA A 35 0.99 -26.46 -7.16
N LYS A 36 -0.25 -26.43 -6.65
CA LYS A 36 -1.06 -25.20 -6.63
C LYS A 36 -0.47 -24.14 -5.70
N GLY A 37 0.07 -24.54 -4.57
CA GLY A 37 0.79 -23.64 -3.66
C GLY A 37 2.00 -23.00 -4.35
N ILE A 38 2.80 -23.79 -5.08
CA ILE A 38 3.92 -23.27 -5.88
C ILE A 38 3.40 -22.29 -6.94
N ASP A 39 2.32 -22.62 -7.65
CA ASP A 39 1.72 -21.70 -8.62
C ASP A 39 1.32 -20.36 -7.98
N PHE A 40 0.82 -20.38 -6.74
CA PHE A 40 0.50 -19.17 -5.98
C PHE A 40 1.77 -18.43 -5.54
N VAL A 41 2.72 -19.10 -4.89
CA VAL A 41 3.92 -18.47 -4.32
C VAL A 41 4.84 -17.92 -5.41
N THR A 42 5.00 -18.65 -6.52
CA THR A 42 5.93 -18.30 -7.60
C THR A 42 5.30 -17.38 -8.66
N PHE A 43 4.03 -17.60 -9.02
CA PHE A 43 3.38 -16.90 -10.14
C PHE A 43 2.14 -16.09 -9.74
N GLY A 44 1.75 -16.12 -8.46
CA GLY A 44 0.59 -15.38 -7.93
C GLY A 44 -0.76 -15.79 -8.51
N PHE A 45 -0.88 -17.04 -9.01
CA PHE A 45 -2.12 -17.57 -9.59
C PHE A 45 -3.17 -17.92 -8.53
N ARG A 46 -3.86 -16.89 -8.03
CA ARG A 46 -4.90 -17.01 -6.98
C ARG A 46 -6.15 -17.76 -7.43
N ASP A 47 -6.48 -17.71 -8.71
CA ASP A 47 -7.68 -18.31 -9.32
C ASP A 47 -7.68 -19.85 -9.27
N ARG A 48 -6.51 -20.47 -9.05
CA ARG A 48 -6.37 -21.93 -8.92
C ARG A 48 -6.77 -22.47 -7.56
N ILE A 49 -6.87 -21.60 -6.55
CA ILE A 49 -7.20 -21.93 -5.17
C ILE A 49 -8.65 -21.51 -4.91
N LYS A 50 -9.49 -22.46 -4.48
CA LYS A 50 -10.95 -22.31 -4.46
C LYS A 50 -11.53 -21.95 -3.11
N SER A 51 -10.78 -22.13 -2.02
CA SER A 51 -11.22 -21.79 -0.68
C SER A 51 -10.04 -21.49 0.22
N ASP A 52 -10.31 -20.89 1.39
CA ASP A 52 -9.28 -20.58 2.38
C ASP A 52 -8.71 -21.89 2.97
N GLU A 53 -9.52 -22.95 3.14
CA GLU A 53 -9.00 -24.26 3.58
C GLU A 53 -8.08 -24.91 2.54
N GLU A 54 -8.38 -24.75 1.24
CA GLU A 54 -7.48 -25.21 0.18
C GLU A 54 -6.20 -24.37 0.16
N PHE A 55 -6.30 -23.06 0.36
CA PHE A 55 -5.17 -22.15 0.46
C PHE A 55 -4.22 -22.55 1.59
N GLU A 56 -4.74 -22.68 2.81
CA GLU A 56 -3.99 -23.05 4.02
C GLU A 56 -3.22 -24.36 3.79
N ALA A 57 -3.88 -25.40 3.28
CA ALA A 57 -3.22 -26.67 2.98
C ALA A 57 -2.14 -26.55 1.89
N CYS A 58 -2.34 -25.70 0.87
CA CYS A 58 -1.35 -25.49 -0.18
C CYS A 58 -0.08 -24.84 0.36
N ILE A 59 -0.21 -23.74 1.13
CA ILE A 59 0.96 -22.99 1.61
C ILE A 59 1.73 -23.74 2.68
N THR A 60 1.07 -24.52 3.54
CA THR A 60 1.74 -25.38 4.52
C THR A 60 2.59 -26.43 3.82
N LEU A 61 2.07 -27.08 2.78
CA LEU A 61 2.82 -28.08 2.01
C LEU A 61 3.99 -27.47 1.22
N VAL A 62 3.90 -26.20 0.82
CA VAL A 62 5.00 -25.48 0.17
C VAL A 62 6.07 -25.11 1.18
N ALA A 63 5.70 -24.53 2.32
CA ALA A 63 6.62 -24.15 3.38
C ALA A 63 7.39 -25.36 3.93
N GLN A 64 6.71 -26.49 4.18
CA GLN A 64 7.35 -27.76 4.56
C GLN A 64 8.36 -28.24 3.51
N TRP A 65 8.04 -28.06 2.22
CA TRP A 65 8.92 -28.47 1.13
C TRP A 65 10.14 -27.55 0.97
N ASN A 66 9.96 -26.23 1.16
CA ASN A 66 11.06 -25.26 1.12
C ASN A 66 12.08 -25.51 2.25
N ASN A 67 11.57 -25.85 3.43
CA ASN A 67 12.40 -26.03 4.63
C ASN A 67 12.88 -27.47 4.85
N GLN A 68 12.51 -28.44 3.99
CA GLN A 68 12.82 -29.87 4.16
C GLN A 68 14.32 -30.21 4.31
N CYS A 69 15.21 -29.29 3.92
CA CYS A 69 16.66 -29.46 4.00
C CYS A 69 17.24 -29.04 5.36
N ASN A 70 16.44 -28.42 6.24
CA ASN A 70 16.85 -28.05 7.58
C ASN A 70 16.95 -29.32 8.43
N ILE A 71 18.16 -29.59 8.94
CA ILE A 71 18.46 -30.79 9.75
C ILE A 71 18.06 -30.57 11.21
N ASP A 72 17.98 -29.31 11.63
CA ASP A 72 17.52 -28.91 12.95
C ASP A 72 16.00 -28.71 12.93
N GLU A 73 15.32 -29.40 13.84
CA GLU A 73 13.85 -29.43 13.94
C GLU A 73 13.27 -28.07 14.36
N GLU A 74 13.97 -27.31 15.20
CA GLU A 74 13.53 -25.99 15.64
C GLU A 74 13.57 -24.98 14.48
N TYR A 75 14.68 -24.96 13.74
CA TYR A 75 14.81 -24.11 12.53
C TYR A 75 13.87 -24.54 11.41
N TYR A 76 13.56 -25.83 11.30
CA TYR A 76 12.55 -26.32 10.37
C TYR A 76 11.17 -25.76 10.72
N GLU A 77 10.74 -25.88 11.98
CA GLU A 77 9.43 -25.41 12.40
C GLU A 77 9.28 -23.89 12.30
N GLU A 78 10.31 -23.14 12.70
CA GLU A 78 10.32 -21.68 12.60
C GLU A 78 10.24 -21.23 11.14
N GLY A 79 11.10 -21.77 10.27
CA GLY A 79 11.09 -21.42 8.85
C GLY A 79 9.78 -21.79 8.13
N VAL A 80 9.11 -22.87 8.56
CA VAL A 80 7.78 -23.23 8.02
C VAL A 80 6.72 -22.22 8.46
N LYS A 81 6.75 -21.76 9.72
CA LYS A 81 5.81 -20.77 10.25
C LYS A 81 5.98 -19.43 9.56
N GLU A 82 7.21 -18.93 9.45
CA GLU A 82 7.52 -17.65 8.80
C GLU A 82 7.04 -17.60 7.34
N ASP A 83 7.31 -18.67 6.57
CA ASP A 83 6.84 -18.79 5.19
C ASP A 83 5.30 -18.72 5.12
N VAL A 84 4.62 -19.48 5.98
CA VAL A 84 3.15 -19.53 6.01
C VAL A 84 2.54 -18.20 6.40
N GLU A 85 3.10 -17.52 7.41
CA GLU A 85 2.68 -16.19 7.84
C GLU A 85 2.78 -15.18 6.69
N LEU A 86 3.90 -15.18 5.97
CA LEU A 86 4.12 -14.32 4.81
C LEU A 86 3.09 -14.59 3.70
N TYR A 87 2.84 -15.86 3.39
CA TYR A 87 1.89 -16.22 2.33
C TYR A 87 0.45 -15.91 2.72
N ARG A 88 0.07 -16.13 4.00
CA ARG A 88 -1.22 -15.70 4.55
C ARG A 88 -1.39 -14.21 4.37
N TYR A 89 -0.39 -13.42 4.79
CA TYR A 89 -0.39 -11.97 4.58
C TYR A 89 -0.68 -11.63 3.11
N TRP A 90 0.01 -12.24 2.15
CA TRP A 90 -0.27 -11.98 0.73
C TRP A 90 -1.69 -12.35 0.32
N TRP A 91 -2.19 -13.52 0.73
CA TRP A 91 -3.51 -13.99 0.35
C TRP A 91 -4.62 -13.08 0.88
N TYR A 92 -4.64 -12.86 2.19
CA TYR A 92 -5.66 -12.06 2.85
C TYR A 92 -5.53 -10.59 2.41
N HIS A 93 -4.34 -9.99 2.42
CA HIS A 93 -4.12 -8.60 1.99
C HIS A 93 -4.54 -8.35 0.53
N GLY A 94 -4.24 -9.27 -0.39
CA GLY A 94 -4.63 -9.13 -1.80
C GLY A 94 -6.15 -9.07 -2.02
N ARG A 95 -6.95 -9.74 -1.18
CA ARG A 95 -8.42 -9.62 -1.22
C ARG A 95 -8.90 -8.24 -0.73
N HIS A 96 -8.19 -7.66 0.23
CA HIS A 96 -8.46 -6.30 0.71
C HIS A 96 -8.16 -5.24 -0.36
N LEU A 97 -7.07 -5.39 -1.13
CA LEU A 97 -6.77 -4.56 -2.30
C LEU A 97 -7.90 -4.58 -3.35
N GLN A 98 -8.58 -5.72 -3.54
CA GLN A 98 -9.74 -5.77 -4.44
C GLN A 98 -10.97 -5.03 -3.88
N ALA A 99 -11.22 -5.09 -2.57
CA ALA A 99 -12.28 -4.31 -1.94
C ALA A 99 -11.99 -2.80 -1.99
N LEU A 100 -10.73 -2.42 -1.78
CA LEU A 100 -10.18 -1.08 -1.96
C LEU A 100 -10.46 -0.51 -3.36
N ARG A 101 -10.24 -1.30 -4.42
CA ARG A 101 -10.55 -0.89 -5.82
C ARG A 101 -12.00 -0.45 -6.02
N LYS A 102 -12.94 -0.94 -5.22
CA LYS A 102 -14.35 -0.54 -5.28
C LYS A 102 -14.64 0.77 -4.53
N LYS A 103 -13.87 1.10 -3.48
CA LYS A 103 -14.07 2.30 -2.63
C LYS A 103 -13.29 3.54 -3.09
N MET A 104 -12.16 3.34 -3.75
CA MET A 104 -11.30 4.42 -4.28
C MET A 104 -11.84 5.27 -5.46
N PRO A 105 -12.74 4.79 -6.34
CA PRO A 105 -13.13 5.52 -7.56
C PRO A 105 -13.60 6.98 -7.36
N PRO A 106 -14.37 7.36 -6.33
CA PRO A 106 -14.78 8.75 -6.13
C PRO A 106 -13.61 9.70 -5.92
N PHE A 107 -12.62 9.29 -5.12
CA PHE A 107 -11.41 10.07 -4.84
C PHE A 107 -10.56 10.21 -6.09
N ILE A 108 -10.31 9.10 -6.81
CA ILE A 108 -9.56 9.09 -8.06
C ILE A 108 -10.24 9.97 -9.12
N LYS A 109 -11.56 9.86 -9.27
CA LYS A 109 -12.32 10.68 -10.24
C LYS A 109 -12.20 12.17 -9.93
N LYS A 110 -12.27 12.55 -8.65
CA LYS A 110 -12.10 13.94 -8.22
C LYS A 110 -10.69 14.46 -8.50
N LEU A 111 -9.67 13.65 -8.21
CA LEU A 111 -8.26 13.94 -8.51
C LEU A 111 -8.03 14.12 -10.02
N VAL A 112 -8.49 13.17 -10.84
CA VAL A 112 -8.36 13.23 -12.31
C VAL A 112 -9.05 14.47 -12.88
N LYS A 113 -10.27 14.79 -12.40
CA LYS A 113 -10.99 16.00 -12.83
C LYS A 113 -10.19 17.27 -12.52
N LYS A 114 -9.55 17.34 -11.35
CA LYS A 114 -8.72 18.50 -10.96
C LYS A 114 -7.42 18.56 -11.75
N ALA A 115 -6.77 17.44 -12.00
CA ALA A 115 -5.56 17.36 -12.82
C ALA A 115 -5.80 17.77 -14.27
N ARG A 116 -6.93 17.34 -14.87
CA ARG A 116 -7.27 17.64 -16.27
C ARG A 116 -7.60 19.11 -16.51
N ASN A 117 -8.20 19.78 -15.53
CA ASN A 117 -8.72 21.13 -15.67
C ASN A 117 -7.87 22.19 -14.95
N GLY A 118 -6.81 21.78 -14.25
CA GLY A 118 -5.91 22.69 -13.55
C GLY A 118 -4.80 23.17 -14.47
N PRO A 119 -4.63 24.48 -14.69
CA PRO A 119 -3.53 24.97 -15.51
C PRO A 119 -2.20 24.76 -14.76
N MET A 120 -1.30 23.98 -15.36
CA MET A 120 -0.06 23.50 -14.71
C MET A 120 0.96 24.62 -14.39
N PHE A 121 0.81 25.79 -14.98
CA PHE A 121 1.71 26.94 -14.80
C PHE A 121 1.26 27.90 -13.70
N PHE A 122 0.01 27.77 -13.20
CA PHE A 122 -0.46 28.60 -12.10
C PHE A 122 -0.23 27.88 -10.77
N GLY A 123 0.62 28.47 -9.95
CA GLY A 123 1.05 27.90 -8.68
C GLY A 123 -0.10 27.58 -7.73
N ARG A 124 -1.12 28.45 -7.68
CA ARG A 124 -2.35 28.23 -6.90
C ARG A 124 -3.13 26.96 -7.30
N SER A 125 -3.02 26.54 -8.56
CA SER A 125 -3.66 25.31 -9.04
C SER A 125 -2.93 24.06 -8.53
N LEU A 126 -1.62 24.16 -8.25
CA LEU A 126 -0.82 23.05 -7.71
C LEU A 126 -1.28 22.69 -6.29
N TYR A 127 -1.51 23.67 -5.42
CA TYR A 127 -2.04 23.40 -4.06
C TYR A 127 -3.38 22.67 -4.06
N ARG A 128 -4.29 23.04 -4.97
CA ARG A 128 -5.58 22.37 -5.12
C ARG A 128 -5.40 20.92 -5.58
N LEU A 129 -4.43 20.67 -6.45
CA LEU A 129 -4.09 19.33 -6.91
C LEU A 129 -3.45 18.49 -5.81
N GLU A 130 -2.51 19.07 -5.05
CA GLU A 130 -1.88 18.40 -3.91
C GLU A 130 -2.89 18.09 -2.81
N LEU A 131 -3.82 18.99 -2.51
CA LEU A 131 -4.90 18.71 -1.55
C LEU A 131 -5.71 17.47 -1.94
N GLU A 132 -6.10 17.33 -3.21
CA GLU A 132 -6.85 16.14 -3.64
C GLU A 132 -5.99 14.88 -3.67
N LYS A 133 -4.68 14.98 -3.93
CA LYS A 133 -3.75 13.84 -3.80
C LYS A 133 -3.69 13.37 -2.35
N PHE A 134 -3.52 14.28 -1.39
CA PHE A 134 -3.49 13.93 0.04
C PHE A 134 -4.80 13.32 0.51
N ARG A 135 -5.95 13.84 0.05
CA ARG A 135 -7.26 13.21 0.34
C ARG A 135 -7.36 11.80 -0.23
N CYS A 136 -6.87 11.56 -1.45
CA CYS A 136 -6.82 10.20 -2.02
C CYS A 136 -5.91 9.28 -1.20
N MET A 137 -4.73 9.77 -0.81
CA MET A 137 -3.77 8.98 -0.03
C MET A 137 -4.31 8.65 1.35
N ARG A 138 -4.84 9.64 2.07
CA ARG A 138 -5.47 9.42 3.37
C ARG A 138 -6.58 8.36 3.27
N ALA A 139 -7.42 8.43 2.25
CA ALA A 139 -8.45 7.42 2.00
C ALA A 139 -7.84 6.04 1.70
N TYR A 140 -6.80 5.96 0.87
CA TYR A 140 -6.09 4.72 0.59
C TYR A 140 -5.53 4.09 1.88
N PHE A 141 -4.83 4.88 2.69
CA PHE A 141 -4.18 4.38 3.90
C PHE A 141 -5.18 3.93 4.95
N SER A 142 -6.29 4.66 5.15
CA SER A 142 -7.40 4.26 6.03
C SER A 142 -8.11 2.96 5.64
N TYR A 143 -7.77 2.39 4.48
CA TYR A 143 -8.31 1.11 4.01
C TYR A 143 -7.19 0.10 3.70
N SER A 144 -5.94 0.39 4.06
CA SER A 144 -4.76 -0.44 3.79
C SER A 144 -4.24 -1.11 5.07
N PHE A 145 -3.31 -2.05 4.93
CA PHE A 145 -2.74 -2.81 6.06
C PHE A 145 -2.05 -1.99 7.16
N VAL A 146 -1.72 -0.73 6.91
CA VAL A 146 -1.09 0.12 7.94
C VAL A 146 -2.11 0.76 8.89
N ALA A 147 -3.41 0.54 8.64
CA ALA A 147 -4.49 1.10 9.44
C ALA A 147 -5.15 0.06 10.36
N ASP A 148 -5.66 0.54 11.50
CA ASP A 148 -6.45 -0.20 12.48
C ASP A 148 -7.93 -0.31 12.07
N GLU A 149 -8.76 -0.84 12.97
CA GLU A 149 -10.18 -1.12 12.74
C GLU A 149 -10.99 0.13 12.38
N GLU A 150 -10.59 1.28 12.93
CA GLU A 150 -11.20 2.59 12.70
C GLU A 150 -10.69 3.26 11.42
N GLY A 151 -9.75 2.63 10.72
CA GLY A 151 -9.06 3.21 9.58
C GLY A 151 -8.05 4.28 9.98
N ASP A 152 -7.57 4.24 11.23
CA ASP A 152 -6.49 5.07 11.74
C ASP A 152 -5.13 4.40 11.51
N PHE A 153 -4.10 5.17 11.22
CA PHE A 153 -2.76 4.65 10.95
C PHE A 153 -1.73 5.57 11.59
N SER A 154 -0.55 5.05 11.93
CA SER A 154 0.43 5.74 12.79
C SER A 154 0.81 7.16 12.33
N PHE A 155 0.77 7.43 11.02
CA PHE A 155 1.09 8.73 10.42
C PHE A 155 -0.15 9.53 9.95
N LYS A 156 -1.37 9.13 10.33
CA LYS A 156 -2.62 9.84 10.01
C LYS A 156 -2.67 11.25 10.57
N PRO A 157 -2.29 11.52 11.84
CA PRO A 157 -2.27 12.89 12.35
C PRO A 157 -1.42 13.84 11.50
N TRP A 158 -0.28 13.35 11.02
CA TRP A 158 0.61 14.13 10.16
C TRP A 158 -0.01 14.42 8.78
N MET A 159 -0.67 13.42 8.19
CA MET A 159 -1.42 13.62 6.95
C MET A 159 -2.59 14.59 7.11
N ASP A 160 -3.32 14.50 8.23
CA ASP A 160 -4.44 15.40 8.56
C ASP A 160 -3.97 16.84 8.74
N ILE A 161 -2.79 17.06 9.36
CA ILE A 161 -2.15 18.38 9.44
C ILE A 161 -1.88 18.92 8.03
N CYS A 162 -1.25 18.13 7.16
CA CYS A 162 -0.96 18.55 5.79
C CYS A 162 -2.23 18.92 5.01
N ILE A 163 -3.30 18.12 5.15
CA ILE A 163 -4.60 18.39 4.53
C ILE A 163 -5.19 19.70 5.03
N ARG A 164 -5.25 19.91 6.35
CA ARG A 164 -5.79 21.14 6.95
C ARG A 164 -5.03 22.38 6.52
N LEU A 165 -3.69 22.31 6.48
CA LEU A 165 -2.84 23.40 6.00
C LEU A 165 -3.11 23.71 4.52
N LEU A 166 -3.23 22.69 3.67
CA LEU A 166 -3.57 22.85 2.26
C LEU A 166 -4.99 23.41 2.07
N GLU A 167 -5.96 22.97 2.87
CA GLU A 167 -7.33 23.52 2.87
C GLU A 167 -7.34 25.00 3.20
N TYR A 168 -6.64 25.39 4.27
CA TYR A 168 -6.47 26.78 4.66
C TYR A 168 -5.84 27.60 3.53
N ILE A 169 -4.72 27.14 2.95
CA ILE A 169 -4.03 27.83 1.86
C ILE A 169 -4.95 28.00 0.64
N VAL A 170 -5.70 26.95 0.28
CA VAL A 170 -6.62 26.97 -0.86
C VAL A 170 -7.82 27.88 -0.61
N ALA A 171 -8.32 27.94 0.63
CA ALA A 171 -9.48 28.74 1.01
C ALA A 171 -9.14 30.23 1.16
N GLU A 172 -8.03 30.54 1.84
CA GLU A 172 -7.67 31.93 2.14
C GLU A 172 -6.93 32.61 0.99
N GLY A 173 -6.16 31.87 0.18
CA GLY A 173 -5.45 32.43 -0.98
C GLY A 173 -4.50 33.58 -0.68
N ARG A 174 -4.16 33.82 0.60
CA ARG A 174 -3.41 34.99 1.06
C ARG A 174 -1.90 34.80 0.88
N GLY A 175 -1.31 35.72 0.11
CA GLY A 175 0.13 36.01 0.12
C GLY A 175 1.04 34.86 -0.33
N ILE A 176 0.66 34.08 -1.35
CA ILE A 176 1.59 33.16 -2.01
C ILE A 176 1.78 33.64 -3.44
N SER A 177 3.00 34.05 -3.78
CA SER A 177 3.35 34.35 -5.16
C SER A 177 3.35 33.06 -6.00
N ASP A 178 3.19 33.18 -7.31
CA ASP A 178 3.31 32.01 -8.19
C ASP A 178 4.71 31.39 -8.09
N GLU A 179 5.75 32.19 -7.84
CA GLU A 179 7.12 31.73 -7.60
C GLU A 179 7.24 30.86 -6.34
N GLN A 180 6.72 31.33 -5.20
CA GLN A 180 6.66 30.54 -3.95
C GLN A 180 5.87 29.24 -4.13
N SER A 181 4.79 29.29 -4.92
CA SER A 181 3.97 28.12 -5.22
C SER A 181 4.69 27.09 -6.08
N LEU A 182 5.61 27.51 -6.96
CA LEU A 182 6.39 26.59 -7.80
C LEU A 182 7.41 25.78 -6.99
N HIS A 183 7.88 26.29 -5.85
CA HIS A 183 8.71 25.52 -4.92
C HIS A 183 7.98 24.34 -4.26
N LEU A 184 6.65 24.31 -4.34
CA LEU A 184 5.82 23.21 -3.86
C LEU A 184 5.45 22.23 -4.97
N ASN A 185 5.95 22.46 -6.18
CA ASN A 185 5.78 21.51 -7.26
C ASN A 185 6.51 20.22 -6.93
N VAL A 186 5.74 19.21 -6.50
CA VAL A 186 6.23 17.87 -6.17
C VAL A 186 6.85 17.12 -7.36
N ARG A 187 6.89 17.70 -8.57
CA ARG A 187 7.67 17.19 -9.70
C ARG A 187 9.15 17.60 -9.64
N ASN A 188 9.51 18.57 -8.82
CA ASN A 188 10.89 18.91 -8.50
C ASN A 188 11.38 17.96 -7.39
N VAL A 189 11.55 16.67 -7.73
CA VAL A 189 11.94 15.61 -6.79
C VAL A 189 13.43 15.31 -6.78
N ARG A 190 14.19 15.88 -7.70
CA ARG A 190 15.60 15.54 -7.91
C ARG A 190 16.49 15.90 -6.70
N ASP A 191 16.04 16.80 -5.83
CA ASP A 191 16.72 17.22 -4.60
C ASP A 191 16.30 16.45 -3.35
N ILE A 192 15.25 15.61 -3.41
CA ILE A 192 14.61 14.99 -2.23
C ILE A 192 14.61 13.46 -2.30
N VAL A 193 14.69 12.92 -3.51
CA VAL A 193 14.71 11.49 -3.78
C VAL A 193 16.03 11.18 -4.46
N GLU A 194 16.74 10.14 -4.00
CA GLU A 194 17.94 9.67 -4.69
C GLU A 194 17.64 9.44 -6.18
N GLY A 195 18.54 9.90 -7.06
CA GLY A 195 18.37 9.79 -8.51
C GLY A 195 18.06 8.35 -8.95
N ASN A 196 18.71 7.38 -8.30
CA ASN A 196 18.54 5.95 -8.53
C ASN A 196 17.09 5.49 -8.29
N LEU A 197 16.39 6.01 -7.28
CA LEU A 197 15.01 5.61 -6.96
C LEU A 197 13.99 6.11 -8.00
N ILE A 198 14.25 7.26 -8.62
CA ILE A 198 13.45 7.74 -9.76
C ILE A 198 13.67 6.85 -10.98
N GLU A 199 14.92 6.44 -11.23
CA GLU A 199 15.26 5.54 -12.32
C GLU A 199 14.62 4.15 -12.13
N TYR A 200 14.70 3.59 -10.91
CA TYR A 200 14.01 2.36 -10.55
C TYR A 200 12.50 2.47 -10.74
N TYR A 201 11.87 3.56 -10.32
CA TYR A 201 10.44 3.78 -10.58
C TYR A 201 10.11 3.79 -12.08
N ASN A 202 10.94 4.43 -12.91
CA ASN A 202 10.68 4.52 -14.35
C ASN A 202 10.79 3.15 -15.03
N GLN A 203 11.80 2.37 -14.64
CA GLN A 203 12.07 1.04 -15.19
C GLN A 203 11.19 -0.07 -14.58
N ALA A 204 10.58 0.17 -13.42
CA ALA A 204 9.73 -0.80 -12.75
C ALA A 204 8.49 -1.17 -13.58
N PRO A 205 8.03 -2.43 -13.53
CA PRO A 205 6.79 -2.85 -14.16
C PRO A 205 5.57 -2.21 -13.48
N LEU A 206 4.46 -2.09 -14.22
CA LEU A 206 3.17 -1.75 -13.63
C LEU A 206 2.74 -2.86 -12.65
N PRO A 207 2.05 -2.53 -11.55
CA PRO A 207 1.56 -3.53 -10.62
C PRO A 207 0.59 -4.45 -11.36
N SER A 208 0.91 -5.74 -11.45
CA SER A 208 0.03 -6.71 -12.09
C SER A 208 -1.00 -7.21 -11.07
N GLU A 209 -2.19 -7.62 -11.52
CA GLU A 209 -3.16 -8.27 -10.64
C GLU A 209 -2.68 -9.63 -10.09
N ALA A 210 -1.63 -10.20 -10.70
CA ALA A 210 -1.09 -11.53 -10.44
C ALA A 210 0.23 -11.53 -9.64
N GLY A 211 0.67 -10.40 -9.09
CA GLY A 211 1.87 -10.40 -8.26
C GLY A 211 2.43 -9.00 -8.07
N GLU A 212 2.51 -8.58 -6.80
CA GLU A 212 3.33 -7.45 -6.36
C GLU A 212 4.79 -7.91 -6.44
N SER A 213 5.53 -7.40 -7.40
CA SER A 213 6.99 -7.54 -7.41
C SER A 213 7.58 -6.69 -6.29
N VAL A 214 8.65 -7.18 -5.65
CA VAL A 214 9.42 -6.48 -4.60
C VAL A 214 9.92 -5.09 -5.04
N LEU A 215 9.97 -4.81 -6.35
CA LEU A 215 10.34 -3.53 -6.95
C LEU A 215 9.39 -3.12 -8.08
N ASP A 216 8.09 -3.14 -7.84
CA ASP A 216 7.11 -2.60 -8.78
C ASP A 216 6.96 -1.06 -8.68
N LYS A 217 6.24 -0.46 -9.65
CA LYS A 217 5.95 0.97 -9.64
C LYS A 217 5.20 1.42 -8.38
N ALA A 218 4.43 0.55 -7.71
CA ALA A 218 3.72 0.91 -6.48
C ALA A 218 4.70 1.00 -5.30
N TYR A 219 5.66 0.08 -5.17
CA TYR A 219 6.72 0.14 -4.17
C TYR A 219 7.60 1.39 -4.32
N CYS A 220 8.20 1.59 -5.50
CA CYS A 220 9.02 2.77 -5.74
C CYS A 220 8.19 4.06 -5.64
N GLY A 221 6.93 4.00 -6.09
CA GLY A 221 5.97 5.09 -5.98
C GLY A 221 5.70 5.49 -4.53
N ARG A 222 5.53 4.53 -3.61
CA ARG A 222 5.34 4.77 -2.16
C ARG A 222 6.53 5.53 -1.56
N GLN A 223 7.74 5.03 -1.78
CA GLN A 223 8.99 5.65 -1.30
C GLN A 223 9.12 7.11 -1.78
N ILE A 224 8.92 7.33 -3.08
CA ILE A 224 8.94 8.66 -3.69
C ILE A 224 7.87 9.57 -3.07
N TYR A 225 6.67 9.03 -2.81
CA TYR A 225 5.56 9.83 -2.30
C TYR A 225 5.75 10.25 -0.85
N VAL A 226 6.28 9.38 0.01
CA VAL A 226 6.61 9.74 1.40
C VAL A 226 7.55 10.94 1.42
N ARG A 227 8.64 10.88 0.63
CA ARG A 227 9.59 11.99 0.49
C ARG A 227 8.97 13.26 -0.06
N LYS A 228 8.07 13.16 -1.05
CA LYS A 228 7.30 14.31 -1.56
C LYS A 228 6.42 14.93 -0.50
N ALA A 229 5.76 14.11 0.30
CA ALA A 229 4.85 14.57 1.32
C ALA A 229 5.63 15.24 2.47
N GLU A 230 6.76 14.68 2.90
CA GLU A 230 7.70 15.29 3.84
C GLU A 230 8.16 16.67 3.35
N ARG A 231 8.62 16.77 2.10
CA ARG A 231 9.01 18.05 1.49
C ARG A 231 7.87 19.04 1.49
N LEU A 232 6.68 18.62 1.08
CA LEU A 232 5.52 19.49 1.00
C LEU A 232 5.20 20.07 2.38
N TYR A 233 5.22 19.25 3.43
CA TYR A 233 5.07 19.70 4.81
C TYR A 233 6.14 20.75 5.18
N TYR A 234 7.41 20.47 4.94
CA TYR A 234 8.49 21.43 5.22
C TYR A 234 8.33 22.74 4.45
N GLN A 235 7.98 22.66 3.17
CA GLN A 235 7.80 23.85 2.32
C GLN A 235 6.57 24.66 2.73
N ILE A 236 5.47 24.01 3.09
CA ILE A 236 4.30 24.69 3.68
C ILE A 236 4.70 25.37 4.99
N ARG A 237 5.44 24.67 5.86
CA ARG A 237 5.92 25.24 7.13
C ARG A 237 6.82 26.46 6.90
N LEU A 238 7.82 26.36 6.04
CA LEU A 238 8.75 27.46 5.75
C LEU A 238 8.04 28.69 5.16
N ASN A 239 7.06 28.48 4.28
CA ASN A 239 6.42 29.58 3.54
C ASN A 239 5.11 30.10 4.17
N LYS A 240 4.56 29.43 5.20
CA LYS A 240 3.29 29.85 5.84
C LYS A 240 3.27 29.84 7.35
N ILE A 241 4.05 28.99 8.01
CA ILE A 241 4.05 28.94 9.49
C ILE A 241 4.91 30.07 10.06
N ARG A 242 5.89 30.59 9.29
CA ARG A 242 6.70 31.74 9.72
C ARG A 242 5.83 32.98 10.01
N ASP A 243 4.75 33.18 9.26
CA ASP A 243 3.80 34.28 9.45
C ASP A 243 2.72 34.01 10.52
N TRP A 244 2.66 32.80 11.09
CA TRP A 244 1.61 32.40 12.06
C TRP A 244 2.12 32.29 13.51
N TRP A 245 3.44 32.21 13.71
CA TRP A 245 4.05 32.00 15.04
C TRP A 245 5.03 33.09 15.45
N GLU A 246 5.48 33.95 14.54
CA GLU A 246 6.23 35.16 14.87
C GLU A 246 5.29 36.36 14.66
N PRO A 247 4.84 37.04 15.75
CA PRO A 247 4.06 38.27 15.69
C PRO A 247 4.78 39.42 14.98
#